data_AF-A0A0B8QR56-F1
#
_entry.id   AF-A0A0B8QR56-F1
#
_cell.length_a   1.000
_cell.length_b   1.000
_cell.length_c   1.000
_cell.angle_alpha   90.00
_cell.angle_beta   90.00
_cell.angle_gamma   90.00
#
_symmetry.space_group_name_H-M   'P 1'
#
loop_
_entity.id
_entity.type
_entity.pdbx_description
1 polymer ?
#
loop_
_entity_poly.entity_id
_entity_poly.type
_entity_poly.pdbx_seq_one_letter_code
_entity_poly.pdbx_strand_id
1 'polypeptide(L)'
;MAELTKIYRGMQNGAETINDNFNKVNTELDNAVHKTGDESISGKKTFTDDASFKNIQVSETIKIKNLQVTSSINASSTIYKGDGQIVFYRVGNMVQANIRSVPTVPSATSLPGVVPAGYRPPYDFSSVTKAGNRLIFYADGHALPDGSGLASADGYYSCSWTTTYAMPTT
;
A
#
# COMPACT_ATOMS: atom_id res chain seq x y z
N MET A 1 -16.19 -13.02 33.64
CA MET A 1 -17.19 -14.11 33.61
C MET A 1 -18.02 -13.97 34.85
N ALA A 2 -19.30 -13.67 34.67
CA ALA A 2 -20.21 -13.39 35.76
C ALA A 2 -20.43 -14.63 36.65
N GLU A 3 -20.47 -14.41 37.95
CA GLU A 3 -20.86 -15.43 38.92
C GLU A 3 -22.39 -15.43 39.10
N LEU A 4 -23.04 -16.47 38.60
CA LEU A 4 -24.50 -16.64 38.68
C LEU A 4 -24.90 -17.37 39.96
N THR A 5 -26.00 -16.93 40.57
CA THR A 5 -26.58 -17.59 41.75
C THR A 5 -27.49 -18.73 41.30
N LYS A 6 -27.35 -19.92 41.90
CA LYS A 6 -28.19 -21.08 41.56
C LYS A 6 -29.65 -20.86 41.97
N ILE A 7 -30.57 -21.10 41.05
CA ILE A 7 -32.02 -21.06 41.29
C ILE A 7 -32.53 -22.47 41.61
N TYR A 8 -33.37 -22.59 42.64
CA TYR A 8 -34.01 -23.85 43.02
C TYR A 8 -35.45 -23.64 43.52
N ARG A 9 -36.24 -24.71 43.50
CA ARG A 9 -37.65 -24.65 43.90
C ARG A 9 -37.78 -24.32 45.39
N GLY A 10 -38.67 -23.38 45.72
CA GLY A 10 -38.88 -22.94 47.10
C GLY A 10 -37.82 -21.97 47.62
N MET A 11 -36.95 -21.45 46.74
CA MET A 11 -35.96 -20.43 47.10
C MET A 11 -36.64 -19.12 47.53
N GLN A 12 -36.20 -18.56 48.65
CA GLN A 12 -36.57 -17.21 49.07
C GLN A 12 -35.94 -16.19 48.10
N ASN A 13 -36.71 -15.18 47.68
CA ASN A 13 -36.30 -14.15 46.71
C ASN A 13 -35.87 -14.71 45.34
N GLY A 14 -36.56 -15.74 44.86
CA GLY A 14 -36.23 -16.38 43.58
C GLY A 14 -36.36 -15.45 42.37
N ALA A 15 -37.34 -14.54 42.36
CA ALA A 15 -37.55 -13.60 41.25
C ALA A 15 -36.44 -12.56 41.17
N GLU A 16 -36.03 -12.01 42.32
CA GLU A 16 -34.92 -11.07 42.45
C GLU A 16 -33.61 -11.72 42.01
N THR A 17 -33.37 -12.96 42.46
CA THR A 17 -32.16 -13.71 42.07
C THR A 17 -32.10 -13.96 40.56
N ILE A 18 -33.25 -14.25 39.92
CA ILE A 18 -33.34 -14.39 38.46
C ILE A 18 -33.00 -13.07 37.77
N ASN A 19 -33.60 -11.97 38.22
CA ASN A 19 -33.36 -10.64 37.66
C ASN A 19 -31.87 -10.24 37.78
N ASP A 20 -31.27 -10.47 38.94
CA ASP A 20 -29.85 -10.19 39.18
C ASP A 20 -28.94 -11.01 38.25
N ASN A 21 -29.25 -12.29 38.06
CA ASN A 21 -28.51 -13.13 37.11
C ASN A 21 -28.64 -12.60 35.67
N PHE A 22 -29.83 -12.18 35.22
CA PHE A 22 -30.00 -11.58 33.90
C PHE A 22 -29.19 -10.30 33.73
N ASN A 23 -29.17 -9.43 34.74
CA ASN A 23 -28.37 -8.20 34.71
C ASN A 23 -26.86 -8.50 34.64
N LYS A 24 -26.39 -9.50 35.39
CA LYS A 24 -24.99 -9.96 35.34
C LYS A 24 -24.62 -10.50 33.95
N VAL A 25 -25.49 -11.28 33.32
CA VAL A 25 -25.26 -11.80 31.96
C VAL A 25 -25.20 -10.65 30.96
N ASN A 26 -26.11 -9.68 31.04
CA ASN A 26 -26.09 -8.51 30.16
C ASN A 26 -24.80 -7.71 30.30
N THR A 27 -24.30 -7.55 31.53
CA THR A 27 -23.03 -6.84 31.78
C THR A 27 -21.83 -7.56 31.15
N GLU A 28 -21.79 -8.89 31.18
CA GLU A 28 -20.71 -9.65 30.51
C GLU A 28 -20.82 -9.58 28.99
N LEU A 29 -22.04 -9.54 28.45
CA LEU A 29 -22.27 -9.36 27.02
C LEU A 29 -21.74 -7.99 26.56
N ASP A 30 -21.95 -6.94 27.34
CA ASP A 30 -21.43 -5.59 27.07
C ASP A 30 -19.89 -5.53 27.11
N ASN A 31 -19.24 -6.45 27.82
CA ASN A 31 -17.77 -6.58 27.85
C ASN A 31 -17.20 -7.47 26.73
N ALA A 32 -18.06 -8.09 25.91
CA ALA A 32 -17.64 -8.90 24.77
C ALA A 32 -17.36 -8.03 23.54
N VAL A 33 -16.71 -8.63 22.53
CA VAL A 33 -16.56 -8.02 21.21
C VAL A 33 -17.82 -8.28 20.39
N HIS A 34 -18.38 -7.24 19.79
CA HIS A 34 -19.62 -7.27 19.02
C HIS A 34 -19.36 -7.34 17.51
N LYS A 35 -20.43 -7.61 16.74
CA LYS A 35 -20.37 -7.67 15.27
C LYS A 35 -20.59 -6.31 14.59
N THR A 36 -20.94 -5.30 15.36
CA THR A 36 -21.34 -3.97 14.90
C THR A 36 -21.00 -2.93 15.95
N GLY A 37 -20.86 -1.67 15.54
CA GLY A 37 -20.48 -0.57 16.43
C GLY A 37 -18.97 -0.41 16.54
N ASP A 38 -18.55 0.72 17.08
CA ASP A 38 -17.13 1.02 17.28
C ASP A 38 -16.69 0.51 18.66
N GLU A 39 -15.62 -0.30 18.69
CA GLU A 39 -15.13 -0.94 19.90
C GLU A 39 -13.62 -0.76 20.06
N SER A 40 -13.15 -0.64 21.30
CA SER A 40 -11.73 -0.65 21.64
C SER A 40 -11.32 -2.00 22.22
N ILE A 41 -10.44 -2.71 21.52
CA ILE A 41 -10.03 -4.07 21.87
C ILE A 41 -8.56 -4.05 22.32
N SER A 42 -8.32 -4.36 23.59
CA SER A 42 -6.96 -4.40 24.17
C SER A 42 -6.38 -5.82 24.26
N GLY A 43 -5.06 -5.89 24.48
CA GLY A 43 -4.31 -7.13 24.62
C GLY A 43 -3.94 -7.80 23.28
N LYS A 44 -3.02 -8.77 23.35
CA LYS A 44 -2.58 -9.52 22.16
C LYS A 44 -3.72 -10.39 21.63
N LYS A 45 -4.10 -10.20 20.37
CA LYS A 45 -5.05 -11.06 19.66
C LYS A 45 -4.31 -11.93 18.65
N THR A 46 -4.68 -13.20 18.60
CA THR A 46 -4.12 -14.19 17.67
C THR A 46 -5.27 -14.73 16.85
N PHE A 47 -5.27 -14.43 15.55
CA PHE A 47 -6.14 -15.07 14.57
C PHE A 47 -5.34 -16.21 13.94
N THR A 48 -5.83 -17.44 14.07
CA THR A 48 -5.14 -18.65 13.60
C THR A 48 -5.33 -18.89 12.10
N ASP A 49 -6.42 -18.37 11.56
CA ASP A 49 -6.81 -18.45 10.16
C ASP A 49 -6.76 -17.06 9.51
N ASP A 50 -7.24 -16.97 8.27
CA ASP A 50 -7.27 -15.73 7.50
C ASP A 50 -8.17 -14.66 8.14
N ALA A 51 -7.71 -13.42 8.10
CA ALA A 51 -8.48 -12.24 8.47
C ALA A 51 -8.57 -11.30 7.27
N SER A 52 -9.77 -10.76 7.02
CA SER A 52 -10.01 -9.80 5.95
C SER A 52 -10.53 -8.48 6.52
N PHE A 53 -10.04 -7.38 5.97
CA PHE A 53 -10.38 -6.03 6.39
C PHE A 53 -10.66 -5.20 5.15
N LYS A 54 -11.71 -4.37 5.22
CA LYS A 54 -11.97 -3.39 4.16
C LYS A 54 -10.92 -2.28 4.18
N ASN A 55 -10.60 -1.78 5.37
CA ASN A 55 -9.61 -0.73 5.61
C ASN A 55 -8.76 -1.12 6.82
N ILE A 56 -7.48 -0.73 6.80
CA ILE A 56 -6.56 -0.91 7.92
C ILE A 56 -5.83 0.42 8.13
N GLN A 57 -5.88 0.94 9.35
CA GLN A 57 -5.05 2.05 9.80
C GLN A 57 -4.17 1.57 10.94
N VAL A 58 -2.86 1.78 10.83
CA VAL A 58 -1.88 1.36 11.84
C VAL A 58 -1.10 2.59 12.26
N SER A 59 -1.11 2.90 13.54
CA SER A 59 -0.40 4.05 14.13
C SER A 59 1.09 3.79 14.37
N GLU A 60 1.49 2.53 14.45
CA GLU A 60 2.86 2.12 14.75
C GLU A 60 3.43 1.22 13.64
N THR A 61 3.87 0.00 13.98
CA THR A 61 4.62 -0.88 13.10
C THR A 61 3.77 -2.03 12.56
N ILE A 62 3.90 -2.29 11.26
CA ILE A 62 3.44 -3.53 10.62
C ILE A 62 4.63 -4.46 10.43
N LYS A 63 4.59 -5.67 11.02
CA LYS A 63 5.56 -6.73 10.78
C LYS A 63 4.93 -7.82 9.93
N ILE A 64 5.37 -7.94 8.69
CA ILE A 64 4.84 -8.90 7.71
C ILE A 64 6.00 -9.71 7.13
N LYS A 65 5.83 -11.04 7.05
CA LYS A 65 6.83 -11.93 6.47
C LYS A 65 6.85 -11.80 4.95
N ASN A 66 5.67 -11.79 4.34
CA ASN A 66 5.47 -11.64 2.90
C ASN A 66 4.36 -10.62 2.68
N LEU A 67 4.56 -9.71 1.73
CA LEU A 67 3.53 -8.79 1.25
C LEU A 67 3.21 -9.14 -0.20
N GLN A 68 1.96 -9.47 -0.48
CA GLN A 68 1.46 -9.61 -1.83
C GLN A 68 0.48 -8.47 -2.12
N VAL A 69 0.76 -7.70 -3.17
CA VAL A 69 -0.11 -6.62 -3.63
C VAL A 69 -0.73 -7.04 -4.94
N THR A 70 -2.05 -7.16 -4.99
CA THR A 70 -2.79 -7.63 -6.18
C THR A 70 -3.30 -6.49 -7.05
N SER A 71 -3.57 -5.32 -6.47
CA SER A 71 -4.08 -4.14 -7.18
C SER A 71 -2.97 -3.29 -7.83
N SER A 72 -1.86 -3.91 -8.24
CA SER A 72 -0.81 -3.22 -8.99
C SER A 72 -1.21 -3.11 -10.46
N ILE A 73 -1.03 -1.94 -11.05
CA ILE A 73 -1.18 -1.73 -12.50
C ILE A 73 0.18 -1.41 -13.12
N ASN A 74 0.35 -1.75 -14.40
CA ASN A 74 1.60 -1.51 -15.10
C ASN A 74 1.40 -0.84 -16.46
N ALA A 75 2.40 -0.06 -16.86
CA ALA A 75 2.51 0.52 -18.19
C ALA A 75 3.94 0.33 -18.70
N SER A 76 4.12 0.34 -20.01
CA SER A 76 5.43 0.26 -20.65
C SER A 76 5.62 1.43 -21.61
N SER A 77 6.86 1.90 -21.72
CA SER A 77 7.25 2.96 -22.64
C SER A 77 8.63 2.66 -23.22
N THR A 78 8.93 3.27 -24.36
CA THR A 78 10.29 3.33 -24.92
C THR A 78 10.97 4.64 -24.50
N ILE A 79 12.30 4.68 -24.60
CA ILE A 79 13.08 5.83 -24.13
C ILE A 79 13.40 6.78 -25.27
N TYR A 80 13.97 6.26 -26.37
CA TYR A 80 14.44 7.11 -27.47
C TYR A 80 14.28 6.39 -28.80
N LYS A 81 13.56 7.03 -29.75
CA LYS A 81 13.34 6.53 -31.13
C LYS A 81 12.78 5.10 -31.22
N GLY A 82 12.01 4.67 -30.22
CA GLY A 82 11.46 3.32 -30.14
C GLY A 82 12.38 2.30 -29.46
N ASP A 83 13.61 2.70 -29.12
CA ASP A 83 14.55 1.88 -28.37
C ASP A 83 14.51 2.18 -26.86
N GLY A 84 15.03 1.25 -26.08
CA GLY A 84 14.94 1.28 -24.62
C GLY A 84 13.58 0.84 -24.12
N GLN A 85 13.52 0.47 -22.85
CA GLN A 85 12.27 0.07 -22.22
C GLN A 85 12.24 0.51 -20.77
N ILE A 86 11.12 1.10 -20.38
CA ILE A 86 10.77 1.32 -18.98
C ILE A 86 9.44 0.65 -18.71
N VAL A 87 9.40 -0.21 -17.69
CA VAL A 87 8.17 -0.81 -17.16
C VAL A 87 7.85 -0.12 -15.84
N PHE A 88 6.73 0.58 -15.80
CA PHE A 88 6.21 1.21 -14.60
C PHE A 88 5.26 0.27 -13.88
N TYR A 89 5.43 0.13 -12.57
CA TYR A 89 4.48 -0.52 -11.67
C TYR A 89 3.94 0.54 -10.72
N ARG A 90 2.62 0.58 -10.54
CA ARG A 90 1.98 1.51 -9.62
C ARG A 90 1.12 0.77 -8.60
N VAL A 91 1.34 1.09 -7.32
CA VAL A 91 0.58 0.62 -6.16
C VAL A 91 0.15 1.84 -5.36
N GLY A 92 -1.15 2.17 -5.41
CA GLY A 92 -1.66 3.42 -4.84
C GLY A 92 -0.89 4.61 -5.39
N ASN A 93 -0.25 5.39 -4.51
CA ASN A 93 0.57 6.54 -4.92
C ASN A 93 2.02 6.19 -5.22
N MET A 94 2.50 4.98 -4.94
CA MET A 94 3.89 4.60 -5.24
C MET A 94 4.02 4.11 -6.67
N VAL A 95 4.97 4.68 -7.41
CA VAL A 95 5.37 4.25 -8.75
C VAL A 95 6.80 3.75 -8.67
N GLN A 96 7.04 2.58 -9.24
CA GLN A 96 8.37 2.05 -9.49
C GLN A 96 8.59 2.00 -11.00
N ALA A 97 9.59 2.71 -11.49
CA ALA A 97 10.07 2.62 -12.86
C ALA A 97 11.23 1.62 -12.91
N ASN A 98 11.04 0.55 -13.67
CA ASN A 98 12.07 -0.44 -13.96
C ASN A 98 12.59 -0.20 -15.37
N ILE A 99 13.82 0.33 -15.46
CA ILE A 99 14.50 0.56 -16.72
C ILE A 99 15.13 -0.76 -17.16
N ARG A 100 14.57 -1.36 -18.20
CA ARG A 100 14.91 -2.69 -18.73
C ARG A 100 15.84 -2.64 -19.95
N SER A 101 16.12 -1.47 -20.48
CA SER A 101 17.19 -1.26 -21.45
C SER A 101 17.38 0.22 -21.64
N VAL A 102 18.64 0.64 -21.76
CA VAL A 102 19.01 2.03 -22.00
C VAL A 102 19.61 2.13 -23.40
N PRO A 103 19.00 2.91 -24.30
CA PRO A 103 19.54 3.15 -25.64
C PRO A 103 20.63 4.22 -25.59
N THR A 104 21.36 4.38 -26.69
CA THR A 104 22.27 5.52 -26.84
C THR A 104 21.46 6.79 -27.09
N VAL A 105 21.54 7.74 -26.15
CA VAL A 105 20.84 9.02 -26.23
C VAL A 105 21.88 10.15 -26.09
N PRO A 106 21.95 11.12 -27.03
CA PRO A 106 22.82 12.28 -26.86
C PRO A 106 22.48 13.07 -25.60
N SER A 107 23.47 13.76 -25.01
CA SER A 107 23.25 14.63 -23.86
C SER A 107 22.20 15.71 -24.16
N ALA A 108 21.44 16.11 -23.13
CA ALA A 108 20.41 17.14 -23.22
C ALA A 108 19.31 16.89 -24.28
N THR A 109 19.14 15.65 -24.75
CA THR A 109 18.04 15.28 -25.63
C THR A 109 16.73 15.27 -24.84
N SER A 110 15.75 16.07 -25.25
CA SER A 110 14.40 15.99 -24.67
C SER A 110 13.68 14.74 -25.17
N LEU A 111 13.15 13.95 -24.24
CA LEU A 111 12.44 12.69 -24.50
C LEU A 111 10.97 12.84 -24.06
N PRO A 112 10.08 13.36 -24.92
CA PRO A 112 8.69 13.59 -24.54
C PRO A 112 7.92 12.28 -24.38
N GLY A 113 7.01 12.23 -23.42
CA GLY A 113 6.06 11.12 -23.25
C GLY A 113 6.65 9.82 -22.72
N VAL A 114 7.89 9.84 -22.20
CA VAL A 114 8.53 8.67 -21.58
C VAL A 114 7.75 8.17 -20.36
N VAL A 115 7.14 9.08 -19.59
CA VAL A 115 6.33 8.69 -18.43
C VAL A 115 4.83 8.86 -18.74
N PRO A 116 4.06 7.76 -18.85
CA PRO A 116 2.63 7.81 -19.13
C PRO A 116 1.84 8.60 -18.08
N ALA A 117 0.72 9.18 -18.48
CA ALA A 117 -0.21 9.84 -17.55
C ALA A 117 -0.60 8.88 -16.41
N GLY A 118 -0.69 9.40 -15.19
CA GLY A 118 -0.93 8.58 -14.00
C GLY A 118 0.30 7.82 -13.49
N TYR A 119 1.46 7.89 -14.12
CA TYR A 119 2.73 7.36 -13.56
C TYR A 119 3.76 8.46 -13.28
N ARG A 120 3.46 9.70 -13.69
CA ARG A 120 4.38 10.85 -13.61
C ARG A 120 4.71 11.20 -12.16
N PRO A 121 5.96 11.59 -11.87
CA PRO A 121 6.29 12.17 -10.58
C PRO A 121 5.59 13.54 -10.43
N PRO A 122 5.34 14.03 -9.20
CA PRO A 122 4.72 15.32 -8.96
C PRO A 122 5.68 16.50 -9.23
N TYR A 123 6.99 16.23 -9.19
CA TYR A 123 8.08 17.16 -9.44
C TYR A 123 9.21 16.41 -10.15
N ASP A 124 10.23 17.13 -10.59
CA ASP A 124 11.38 16.54 -11.27
C ASP A 124 12.07 15.49 -10.40
N PHE A 125 12.28 14.31 -10.97
CA PHE A 125 12.89 13.17 -10.29
C PHE A 125 14.18 12.77 -11.00
N SER A 126 15.31 12.93 -10.31
CA SER A 126 16.62 12.53 -10.79
C SER A 126 16.86 11.05 -10.52
N SER A 127 16.95 10.23 -11.56
CA SER A 127 17.44 8.85 -11.45
C SER A 127 18.93 8.76 -11.81
N VAL A 128 19.64 7.84 -11.16
CA VAL A 128 21.06 7.57 -11.41
C VAL A 128 21.18 6.20 -12.04
N THR A 129 21.87 6.13 -13.17
CA THR A 129 22.09 4.89 -13.93
C THR A 129 23.17 4.03 -13.27
N LYS A 130 23.36 2.80 -13.75
CA LYS A 130 24.45 1.93 -13.29
C LYS A 130 25.84 2.54 -13.52
N ALA A 131 26.01 3.29 -14.60
CA ALA A 131 27.28 3.93 -14.95
C ALA A 131 27.48 5.29 -14.27
N GLY A 132 26.51 5.75 -13.46
CA GLY A 132 26.58 7.03 -12.76
C GLY A 132 26.11 8.24 -13.58
N ASN A 133 25.60 8.04 -14.79
CA ASN A 133 24.90 9.10 -15.52
C ASN A 133 23.51 9.35 -14.92
N ARG A 134 22.85 10.43 -15.36
CA ARG A 134 21.54 10.83 -14.85
C ARG A 134 20.49 10.85 -15.96
N LEU A 135 19.32 10.27 -15.66
CA LEU A 135 18.09 10.48 -16.42
C LEU A 135 17.06 11.15 -15.51
N ILE A 136 16.65 12.35 -15.86
CA ILE A 136 15.64 13.11 -15.10
C ILE A 136 14.26 12.80 -15.70
N PHE A 137 13.29 12.50 -14.84
CA PHE A 137 11.87 12.37 -15.19
C PHE A 137 11.12 13.60 -14.69
N TYR A 138 10.36 14.26 -15.56
CA TYR A 138 9.67 15.50 -15.25
C TYR A 138 8.17 15.28 -14.98
N ALA A 139 7.55 16.26 -14.31
CA ALA A 139 6.15 16.18 -13.90
C ALA A 139 5.16 16.14 -15.08
N ASP A 140 5.53 16.66 -16.24
CA ASP A 140 4.77 16.61 -17.49
C ASP A 140 4.98 15.29 -18.28
N GLY A 141 5.85 14.41 -17.78
CA GLY A 141 6.12 13.09 -18.33
C GLY A 141 7.18 13.02 -19.41
N HIS A 142 7.92 14.11 -19.68
CA HIS A 142 9.15 13.99 -20.45
C HIS A 142 10.31 13.48 -19.59
N ALA A 143 11.38 13.05 -20.24
CA ALA A 143 12.65 12.72 -19.60
C ALA A 143 13.83 13.40 -20.31
N LEU A 144 14.95 13.55 -19.61
CA LEU A 144 16.15 14.20 -20.15
C LEU A 144 17.43 13.58 -19.56
N PRO A 145 18.40 13.14 -20.39
CA PRO A 145 19.76 12.84 -19.95
C PRO A 145 20.46 14.13 -19.52
N ASP A 146 20.90 14.18 -18.27
CA ASP A 146 21.48 15.38 -17.70
C ASP A 146 23.00 15.27 -17.54
N GLY A 147 23.71 16.30 -18.02
CA GLY A 147 25.18 16.35 -18.10
C GLY A 147 25.75 15.53 -19.26
N SER A 148 25.56 14.21 -19.21
CA SER A 148 26.08 13.25 -20.19
C SER A 148 24.95 12.53 -20.94
N GLY A 149 25.25 12.06 -22.15
CA GLY A 149 24.35 11.19 -22.89
C GLY A 149 24.18 9.83 -22.20
N LEU A 150 23.15 9.11 -22.59
CA LEU A 150 22.96 7.71 -22.19
C LEU A 150 23.61 6.77 -23.21
N ALA A 151 23.99 5.60 -22.74
CA ALA A 151 24.50 4.49 -23.53
C ALA A 151 24.09 3.15 -22.91
N SER A 152 24.27 2.05 -23.63
CA SER A 152 23.93 0.70 -23.12
C SER A 152 24.64 0.34 -21.80
N ALA A 153 25.82 0.93 -21.54
CA ALA A 153 26.57 0.75 -20.30
C ALA A 153 25.86 1.30 -19.05
N ASP A 154 24.92 2.23 -19.22
CA ASP A 154 24.04 2.73 -18.14
C ASP A 154 23.16 1.64 -17.54
N GLY A 155 22.98 0.54 -18.28
CA GLY A 155 22.50 -0.74 -17.78
C GLY A 155 21.07 -0.73 -17.24
N TYR A 156 20.73 -1.85 -16.61
CA TYR A 156 19.45 -2.04 -15.92
C TYR A 156 19.48 -1.35 -14.57
N TYR A 157 18.47 -0.56 -14.27
CA TYR A 157 18.27 0.04 -12.95
C TYR A 157 16.80 0.30 -12.68
N SER A 158 16.48 0.64 -11.44
CA SER A 158 15.14 1.00 -11.04
C SER A 158 15.17 2.23 -10.16
N CYS A 159 14.10 3.00 -10.21
CA CYS A 159 13.86 4.08 -9.28
C CYS A 159 12.37 4.11 -8.92
N SER A 160 12.05 4.81 -7.84
CA SER A 160 10.68 4.94 -7.38
C SER A 160 10.41 6.33 -6.86
N TRP A 161 9.16 6.74 -7.04
CA TRP A 161 8.64 8.02 -6.57
C TRP A 161 7.18 7.85 -6.16
N THR A 162 6.68 8.82 -5.41
CA THR A 162 5.24 8.96 -5.20
C THR A 162 4.64 9.78 -6.35
N THR A 163 3.37 9.54 -6.67
CA THR A 163 2.59 10.30 -7.64
C THR A 163 1.32 10.81 -6.99
N THR A 164 0.88 12.00 -7.39
CA THR A 164 -0.39 12.62 -6.96
C THR A 164 -1.47 12.53 -8.04
N TYR A 165 -1.12 12.03 -9.23
CA TYR A 165 -2.05 11.87 -10.34
C TYR A 165 -3.07 10.78 -10.03
N ALA A 166 -4.29 10.90 -10.55
CA ALA A 166 -5.30 9.85 -10.45
C ALA A 166 -4.77 8.50 -10.98
N MET A 167 -5.28 7.40 -10.46
CA MET A 167 -4.95 6.06 -10.97
C MET A 167 -5.36 5.98 -12.45
N PRO A 168 -4.48 5.54 -13.36
CA PRO A 168 -4.84 5.26 -14.74
C PRO A 168 -6.04 4.31 -14.81
N THR A 169 -7.01 4.64 -15.65
CA THR A 169 -8.07 3.70 -16.05
C THR A 169 -7.49 2.78 -17.11
N THR A 170 -7.56 1.47 -16.88
CA THR A 170 -7.21 0.42 -17.86
C THR A 170 -8.13 0.47 -19.07
#